data_AF-A0A0F9MSG9-F1
#
_entry.id   AF-A0A0F9MSG9-F1
#
_cell.length_a   1.000
_cell.length_b   1.000
_cell.length_c   1.000
_cell.angle_alpha   90.00
_cell.angle_beta   90.00
_cell.angle_gamma   90.00
#
_symmetry.space_group_name_H-M   'P 1'
#
loop_
_entity.id
_entity.type
_entity.pdbx_description
1 polymer ?
#
loop_
_entity_poly.entity_id
_entity_poly.type
_entity_poly.pdbx_seq_one_letter_code
_entity_poly.pdbx_strand_id
1 'polypeptide(L)' 'MNKEKSGNQRKTTTIQVSLKTKALLDKVKETEQVSSYDTALRIILLHFSFNGTSNH' A
#
# COMPACT_ATOMS: atom_id res chain seq x y z
N MET A 1 -27.27 -21.71 -13.98
CA MET A 1 -26.32 -20.59 -14.17
C MET A 1 -25.57 -20.36 -12.87
N ASN A 2 -24.34 -20.89 -12.73
CA ASN A 2 -23.50 -20.63 -11.56
C ASN A 2 -22.86 -19.24 -11.72
N LYS A 3 -23.16 -18.33 -10.81
CA LYS A 3 -22.48 -17.03 -10.71
C LYS A 3 -21.05 -17.29 -10.21
N GLU A 4 -20.07 -17.18 -11.10
CA GLU A 4 -18.66 -17.21 -10.76
C GLU A 4 -18.39 -16.08 -9.76
N LYS A 5 -18.19 -16.44 -8.49
CA LYS A 5 -17.54 -15.53 -7.53
C LYS A 5 -16.10 -15.39 -8.01
N SER A 6 -15.82 -14.36 -8.80
CA SER A 6 -14.45 -13.93 -9.06
C SER A 6 -13.82 -13.58 -7.71
N GLY A 7 -13.19 -14.57 -7.08
CA GLY A 7 -12.49 -14.41 -5.82
C GLY A 7 -11.33 -13.45 -6.07
N ASN A 8 -11.36 -12.29 -5.45
CA ASN A 8 -10.24 -11.36 -5.44
C ASN A 8 -9.06 -12.06 -4.73
N GLN A 9 -8.27 -12.84 -5.49
CA GLN A 9 -7.13 -13.58 -4.96
C GLN A 9 -6.08 -12.58 -4.50
N ARG A 10 -5.99 -12.40 -3.18
CA ARG A 10 -4.95 -11.59 -2.55
C ARG A 10 -3.60 -12.25 -2.83
N LYS A 11 -2.79 -11.62 -3.69
CA LYS A 11 -1.40 -12.00 -3.90
C LYS A 11 -0.54 -11.35 -2.82
N THR A 12 0.24 -12.16 -2.12
CA THR A 12 1.15 -11.70 -1.07
C THR A 12 2.58 -11.92 -1.54
N THR A 13 3.44 -10.92 -1.34
CA THR A 13 4.88 -11.02 -1.57
C THR A 13 5.63 -10.51 -0.36
N THR A 14 6.76 -11.13 -0.05
CA THR A 14 7.69 -10.64 0.97
C THR A 14 8.68 -9.68 0.34
N ILE A 15 8.89 -8.53 0.97
CA ILE A 15 9.92 -7.57 0.58
C ILE A 15 10.86 -7.31 1.75
N GLN A 16 12.15 -7.19 1.46
CA GLN A 16 13.13 -6.73 2.41
C GLN A 16 13.31 -5.22 2.24
N VAL A 17 13.27 -4.48 3.35
CA VAL A 17 13.39 -3.03 3.36
C VAL A 17 14.42 -2.60 4.39
N SER A 18 15.00 -1.41 4.19
CA SER A 18 15.89 -0.81 5.18
C SER A 18 15.15 -0.43 6.47
N LEU A 19 15.89 -0.29 7.57
CA LEU A 19 15.33 0.22 8.83
C LEU A 19 14.72 1.62 8.68
N LYS A 20 15.32 2.47 7.83
CA LYS A 20 14.79 3.82 7.53
C LYS A 20 13.42 3.74 6.85
N THR A 21 13.27 2.83 5.88
CA THR A 21 12.00 2.60 5.18
C THR A 21 10.94 2.05 6.14
N LYS A 22 11.31 1.15 7.05
CA LYS A 22 10.39 0.67 8.09
C LYS A 22 9.90 1.82 8.98
N ALA A 23 10.80 2.69 9.45
CA ALA A 23 10.43 3.84 10.28
C ALA A 23 9.48 4.80 9.55
N LEU A 24 9.67 5.00 8.24
CA LEU A 24 8.73 5.78 7.42
C LEU A 24 7.34 5.12 7.38
N LEU A 25 7.28 3.80 7.17
CA LEU A 25 6.02 3.06 7.18
C LEU A 25 5.32 3.12 8.53
N ASP A 26 6.06 3.00 9.63
CA ASP A 26 5.52 3.14 10.99
C ASP A 26 4.90 4.54 11.20
N LYS A 27 5.61 5.60 10.80
CA LYS A 27 5.09 6.98 10.87
C LYS A 27 3.81 7.17 10.06
N VAL A 28 3.74 6.59 8.85
CA VAL A 28 2.52 6.67 8.02
C VAL A 28 1.38 5.90 8.68
N LYS A 29 1.64 4.73 9.27
CA LYS A 29 0.61 3.99 10.01
C LYS A 29 0.04 4.80 11.16
N GLU A 30 0.89 5.48 11.93
CA GLU A 30 0.46 6.34 13.03
C GLU A 30 -0.31 7.57 12.55
N THR A 31 0.21 8.25 11.53
CA THR A 31 -0.39 9.51 11.00
C THR A 31 -1.76 9.25 10.36
N GLU A 32 -1.86 8.20 9.55
CA GLU A 32 -3.09 7.82 8.84
C GLU A 32 -4.01 6.93 9.70
N GLN A 33 -3.60 6.60 10.93
CA GLN A 33 -4.32 5.72 11.86
C GLN A 33 -4.69 4.35 11.26
N VAL A 34 -3.78 3.78 10.46
CA VAL A 34 -3.99 2.47 9.80
C VAL A 34 -3.24 1.34 10.50
N SER A 35 -3.91 0.20 10.66
CA SER A 35 -3.38 -0.94 11.39
C SER A 35 -2.38 -1.80 10.58
N SER A 36 -2.40 -1.73 9.25
CA SER A 36 -1.65 -2.62 8.36
C SER A 36 -0.57 -1.90 7.54
N TYR A 37 0.59 -2.55 7.38
CA TYR A 37 1.65 -2.09 6.48
C TYR A 37 1.23 -2.13 5.00
N ASP A 38 0.36 -3.06 4.60
CA ASP A 38 -0.20 -3.11 3.23
C ASP A 38 -1.00 -1.83 2.93
N THR A 39 -1.80 -1.35 3.89
CA THR A 39 -2.55 -0.10 3.74
C THR A 39 -1.62 1.10 3.69
N ALA A 40 -0.64 1.18 4.60
CA ALA A 40 0.35 2.26 4.60
C ALA A 40 1.15 2.31 3.29
N LEU A 41 1.57 1.15 2.76
CA LEU A 41 2.24 1.05 1.46
C LEU A 41 1.36 1.54 0.32
N ARG A 42 0.07 1.15 0.29
CA ARG A 42 -0.87 1.64 -0.73
C ARG A 42 -1.06 3.14 -0.67
N ILE A 43 -1.17 3.73 0.53
CA ILE A 43 -1.29 5.18 0.69
C ILE A 43 -0.06 5.88 0.09
N ILE A 44 1.15 5.42 0.42
CA ILE A 44 2.39 5.96 -0.13
C ILE A 44 2.41 5.84 -1.65
N LEU A 45 2.10 4.65 -2.19
CA LEU A 45 2.12 4.39 -3.63
C LEU A 45 1.08 5.24 -4.38
N LEU A 46 -0.11 5.42 -3.82
CA LEU A 46 -1.15 6.28 -4.38
C LEU A 46 -0.73 7.76 -4.36
N HIS A 47 -0.13 8.24 -3.27
CA HIS A 47 0.40 9.60 -3.19
C HIS A 47 1.52 9.84 -4.22
N PHE A 48 2.42 8.88 -4.40
CA PHE A 48 3.50 8.97 -5.38
C PHE A 48 2.97 8.92 -6.81
N SER A 49 1.98 8.07 -7.07
CA SER A 49 1.32 7.96 -8.37
C SER A 49 0.53 9.22 -8.73
N PHE A 50 -0.08 9.91 -7.76
CA PHE A 50 -0.82 11.15 -7.98
C PHE A 50 0.10 12.35 -8.27
N ASN A 51 1.26 12.41 -7.63
CA ASN A 51 2.25 13.46 -7.91
C ASN A 51 3.03 13.24 -9.21
N GLY A 52 2.93 12.05 -9.83
CA GLY A 52 3.55 11.75 -11.12
C GLY A 52 2.72 12.19 -12.34
N THR A 53 1.46 12.58 -12.16
CA THR A 53 0.55 12.98 -13.25
C THR A 53 0.27 14.48 -13.32
N SER A 54 0.73 15.27 -12.35
CA SER A 54 0.63 16.73 -12.37
C SER A 54 1.83 17.36 -13.08
N ASN A 55 1.99 17.02 -14.36
CA ASN A 55 2.83 17.74 -15.31
C ASN A 55 2.40 17.33 -16.73
N HIS A 56 1.28 17.88 -17.19
CA HIS A 56 1.11 18.49 -18.51
C HIS A 56 -0.29 19.11 -18.63
#